data_AF-A0A7C1KZV0-F1
#
_entry.id   AF-A0A7C1KZV0-F1
#
_cell.length_a   1.000
_cell.length_b   1.000
_cell.length_c   1.000
_cell.angle_alpha   90.00
_cell.angle_beta   90.00
_cell.angle_gamma   90.00
#
_symmetry.space_group_name_H-M   'P 1'
#
loop_
_entity.id
_entity.type
_entity.pdbx_description
1 polymer ?
#
loop_
_entity_poly.entity_id
_entity_poly.type
_entity_poly.pdbx_seq_one_letter_code
_entity_poly.pdbx_strand_id
1 'polypeptide(L)' 'MMGENILKPCPFCGNEAGVGQGPDGYFVNCTECSAATDHLTGQKYTEKEAVDLWNKKVAEGPTV' A
#
# COMPACT_ATOMS: atom_id res chain seq x y z
N MET A 1 5.19 -2.22 -19.77
CA MET A 1 5.07 -3.40 -18.89
C MET A 1 5.73 -3.01 -17.58
N MET A 2 4.96 -2.55 -16.59
CA MET A 2 5.49 -2.21 -15.26
C MET A 2 5.95 -3.51 -14.58
N GLY A 3 7.24 -3.57 -14.23
CA GLY A 3 7.87 -4.77 -13.66
C GLY A 3 7.27 -5.16 -12.30
N GLU A 4 6.69 -6.35 -12.27
CA GLU A 4 6.62 -7.36 -11.20
C GLU A 4 6.80 -6.90 -9.75
N ASN A 5 6.04 -5.91 -9.30
CA ASN A 5 5.81 -5.73 -7.87
C ASN A 5 4.40 -6.22 -7.56
N ILE A 6 4.29 -7.53 -7.36
CA ILE A 6 3.01 -8.16 -7.00
C ILE A 6 2.59 -7.58 -5.65
N LEU A 7 1.42 -6.94 -5.63
CA LEU A 7 0.87 -6.37 -4.42
C LEU A 7 0.46 -7.48 -3.46
N LYS A 8 1.03 -7.49 -2.25
CA LYS A 8 0.70 -8.49 -1.23
C LYS A 8 -0.69 -8.24 -0.63
N PRO A 9 -1.39 -9.30 -0.18
CA PRO A 9 -2.65 -9.16 0.53
C PRO A 9 -2.47 -8.36 1.83
N CYS A 10 -3.60 -7.89 2.37
CA CYS A 10 -3.64 -7.14 3.60
C CYS A 10 -3.07 -7.95 4.78
N PRO A 11 -2.08 -7.42 5.53
CA PRO A 11 -1.48 -8.14 6.64
C PRO A 11 -2.39 -8.22 7.87
N PHE A 12 -3.48 -7.43 7.89
CA PHE A 12 -4.41 -7.36 9.01
C PHE A 12 -5.61 -8.30 8.86
N CYS A 13 -6.17 -8.41 7.65
CA CYS A 13 -7.38 -9.21 7.39
C CYS A 13 -7.22 -10.28 6.32
N GLY A 14 -6.07 -10.35 5.63
CA GLY A 14 -5.80 -11.35 4.58
C GLY A 14 -6.49 -11.10 3.25
N ASN A 15 -7.41 -10.13 3.16
CA ASN A 15 -8.10 -9.76 1.93
C ASN A 15 -7.19 -9.01 0.96
N GLU A 16 -7.64 -8.86 -0.27
CA GLU A 16 -6.92 -8.13 -1.31
C GLU A 16 -6.72 -6.65 -0.94
N ALA A 17 -5.59 -6.11 -1.39
CA ALA A 17 -5.28 -4.70 -1.31
C ALA A 17 -5.32 -4.11 -2.72
N GLY A 18 -5.66 -2.83 -2.82
CA GLY A 18 -5.73 -2.10 -4.09
C GLY A 18 -4.80 -0.90 -4.08
N VAL A 19 -4.32 -0.51 -5.27
CA VAL A 19 -3.64 0.77 -5.48
C VAL A 19 -4.69 1.84 -5.79
N GLY A 20 -4.69 2.92 -5.01
CA GLY A 20 -5.45 4.13 -5.28
C GLY A 20 -4.54 5.28 -5.75
N GLN A 21 -5.13 6.25 -6.43
CA GLN A 21 -4.49 7.50 -6.82
C GLN A 21 -5.24 8.69 -6.24
N GLY A 22 -4.53 9.55 -5.51
CA GLY A 22 -5.04 10.79 -4.94
C GLY A 22 -4.26 12.01 -5.41
N PRO A 23 -4.60 13.22 -4.91
CA PRO A 23 -3.89 14.46 -5.24
C PRO A 23 -2.40 14.44 -4.85
N ASP A 24 -2.07 13.63 -3.85
CA ASP A 24 -0.71 13.44 -3.33
C ASP A 24 -0.01 12.20 -3.91
N GLY A 25 -0.47 11.66 -5.05
CA GLY A 25 0.16 10.51 -5.71
C GLY A 25 -0.53 9.18 -5.40
N TYR A 26 0.22 8.09 -5.42
CA TYR A 26 -0.31 6.74 -5.25
C TYR A 26 -0.28 6.28 -3.80
N PHE A 27 -1.25 5.46 -3.42
CA PHE A 27 -1.32 4.81 -2.12
C PHE A 27 -1.84 3.38 -2.29
N VAL A 28 -1.59 2.52 -1.30
CA VAL A 28 -2.26 1.21 -1.22
C VAL A 28 -3.24 1.24 -0.06
N ASN A 29 -4.44 0.71 -0.28
CA ASN A 29 -5.42 0.49 0.78
C ASN A 29 -6.09 -0.88 0.67
N CYS A 30 -6.55 -1.39 1.80
CA CYS A 30 -7.47 -2.52 1.86
C CYS A 30 -8.90 -1.97 1.99
N THR A 31 -9.80 -2.34 1.08
CA THR A 31 -11.20 -1.90 1.10
C THR A 31 -12.00 -2.52 2.24
N GLU A 32 -11.54 -3.65 2.78
CA GLU A 32 -12.27 -4.42 3.78
C GLU A 32 -12.04 -3.93 5.21
N CYS A 33 -10.79 -3.60 5.56
CA CYS A 33 -10.43 -3.18 6.92
C CYS A 33 -9.93 -1.72 6.99
N SER A 34 -9.92 -1.01 5.87
CA SER A 34 -9.44 0.38 5.75
C SER A 34 -7.97 0.61 6.10
N ALA A 35 -7.17 -0.45 6.27
CA ALA A 35 -5.72 -0.34 6.41
C ALA A 35 -5.11 0.28 5.15
N ALA A 36 -4.19 1.23 5.30
CA ALA A 36 -3.58 1.93 4.17
C ALA A 36 -2.09 2.26 4.41
N THR A 37 -1.36 2.50 3.32
CA THR A 37 -0.07 3.18 3.37
C THR A 37 -0.24 4.62 3.85
N ASP A 38 0.74 5.16 4.56
CA ASP A 38 0.64 6.52 5.09
C ASP A 38 0.54 7.53 3.94
N HIS A 39 -0.48 8.39 4.01
CA HIS A 39 -0.64 9.55 3.14
C HIS A 39 0.01 10.75 3.85
N LEU A 40 1.34 10.75 3.97
CA LEU A 40 2.03 11.89 4.54
C LEU A 40 1.81 13.10 3.61
N THR A 41 1.10 14.11 4.11
CA THR A 41 0.79 15.33 3.37
C THR A 41 2.08 15.96 2.86
N GLY A 42 2.22 16.03 1.53
CA GLY A 42 3.38 16.62 0.86
C GLY A 42 4.39 15.62 0.29
N GLN A 43 4.28 14.32 0.56
CA GLN A 43 5.12 13.30 -0.09
C GLN A 43 4.33 12.57 -1.17
N LYS A 44 4.84 12.64 -2.41
CA LYS A 44 4.21 11.99 -3.57
C LYS A 44 4.91 10.68 -3.90
N TYR A 45 4.21 9.56 -3.69
CA TYR A 45 4.70 8.25 -4.10
C TYR A 45 4.29 7.95 -5.53
N THR A 46 5.22 7.38 -6.30
CA THR A 46 4.90 6.59 -7.49
C THR A 46 4.12 5.33 -7.09
N GLU A 47 3.40 4.73 -8.04
CA GLU A 47 2.71 3.45 -7.84
C GLU A 47 3.66 2.38 -7.27
N LYS A 48 4.87 2.30 -7.82
CA LYS A 48 5.89 1.35 -7.34
C LYS A 48 6.27 1.59 -5.89
N GLU A 49 6.51 2.84 -5.49
CA GLU A 49 6.88 3.18 -4.12
C GLU A 49 5.74 2.89 -3.14
N ALA A 50 4.48 3.14 -3.53
CA ALA A 50 3.32 2.79 -2.72
C ALA A 50 3.22 1.27 -2.49
N VAL A 51 3.43 0.48 -3.55
CA VAL A 51 3.45 -0.99 -3.45
C VAL A 51 4.63 -1.48 -2.62
N ASP A 52 5.82 -0.93 -2.81
CA ASP A 52 7.01 -1.27 -2.02
C ASP A 52 6.79 -0.98 -0.52
N LEU A 53 6.21 0.17 -0.20
CA LEU A 53 5.93 0.57 1.18
C LEU A 53 4.90 -0.36 1.84
N TRP A 54 3.84 -0.71 1.11
CA TRP A 54 2.86 -1.70 1.57
C TRP A 54 3.48 -3.07 1.81
N ASN A 55 4.23 -3.57 0.82
CA ASN A 55 4.85 -4.90 0.88
C ASN A 55 5.91 -5.00 1.98
N LYS A 56 6.55 -3.88 2.33
CA LYS A 56 7.43 -3.77 3.50
C LYS A 56 6.64 -3.87 4.81
N LYS A 57 5.54 -3.11 4.96
CA LYS A 57 4.66 -3.21 6.14
C LYS A 57 4.15 -4.64 6.36
N VAL A 58 3.78 -5.34 5.29
CA VAL A 58 3.38 -6.76 5.35
C VAL A 58 4.51 -7.66 5.87
N ALA A 59 5.74 -7.41 5.44
CA ALA A 59 6.89 -8.22 5.85
C ALA A 59 7.33 -7.97 7.30
N GLU A 60 7.18 -6.73 7.79
CA GLU A 60 7.53 -6.34 9.16
C GLU A 60 6.45 -6.71 10.19
N GLY A 61 5.23 -7.04 9.74
CA GLY A 61 4.10 -7.39 10.59
C GLY A 61 3.40 -6.16 11.20
N PRO A 62 2.24 -6.33 11.87
CA PRO A 62 1.58 -5.23 12.55
C PRO A 62 2.49 -4.74 13.69
N THR A 63 2.95 -3.49 13.61
CA THR A 63 3.49 -2.78 14.78
C THR A 63 2.34 -2.56 15.75
N VAL A 64 2.28 -3.41 16.80
CA VAL A 64 1.39 -3.26 17.95
C VAL A 64 1.74 -2.00 18.74
#